data_AF-A0A1A7YUX8-F1
#
_entry.id   AF-A0A1A7YUX8-F1
#
_cell.length_a   1.000
_cell.length_b   1.000
_cell.length_c   1.000
_cell.angle_alpha   90.00
_cell.angle_beta   90.00
_cell.angle_gamma   90.00
#
_symmetry.space_group_name_H-M   'P 1'
#
loop_
_entity.id
_entity.type
_entity.pdbx_description
1 polymer ?
#
loop_
_entity_poly.entity_id
_entity_poly.type
_entity_poly.pdbx_seq_one_letter_code
_entity_poly.pdbx_strand_id
1 'polypeptide(L)'
;VLCVTESWILPGESSVFNELVPAGCAFINVPRAAKRGGGLAAIYKANLKIRQLQPWTANTSFELCLFELGHPQPLLCAVVYRPPRYNKDFLQEFSEFLASCAARYDQMLLLGDFNIHVCCAGKPMVSDFINLMNSFSFTQWVNGPTQECGHTLDLVLSLGCSVSNLRINDAVFSDHRPILFDTTVCSSLATPVVPTRYGRPMNTDTAGRFSLLFGQAALDLSDWSSLDGL
;
A
#
# COMPACT_ATOMS: atom_id res chain seq x y z
N VAL A 1 -9.30 9.91 6.60
CA VAL A 1 -9.23 10.05 5.13
C VAL A 1 -10.38 9.23 4.57
N LEU A 2 -11.12 9.76 3.59
CA LEU A 2 -12.18 9.05 2.87
C LEU A 2 -11.62 8.69 1.48
N CYS A 3 -11.57 7.41 1.17
CA CYS A 3 -11.16 6.92 -0.15
C CYS A 3 -12.40 6.46 -0.91
N VAL A 4 -12.54 6.87 -2.16
CA VAL A 4 -13.70 6.59 -3.01
C VAL A 4 -13.20 5.93 -4.28
N THR A 5 -13.76 4.76 -4.59
CA THR A 5 -13.66 4.10 -5.89
C THR A 5 -14.89 4.42 -6.72
N GLU A 6 -14.75 4.39 -8.05
CA GLU A 6 -15.80 4.81 -8.97
C GLU A 6 -16.34 6.21 -8.62
N SER A 7 -15.47 7.23 -8.67
CA SER A 7 -15.92 8.61 -8.45
C SER A 7 -16.76 9.15 -9.60
N TRP A 8 -16.65 8.57 -10.81
CA TRP A 8 -17.32 9.01 -12.04
C TRP A 8 -17.04 10.47 -12.45
N ILE A 9 -16.01 11.09 -11.89
CA ILE A 9 -15.62 12.47 -12.20
C ILE A 9 -14.69 12.49 -13.40
N LEU A 10 -15.04 13.29 -14.40
CA LEU A 10 -14.29 13.38 -15.65
C LEU A 10 -13.00 14.20 -15.50
N PRO A 11 -11.99 13.96 -16.34
CA PRO A 11 -10.81 14.82 -16.42
C PRO A 11 -11.21 16.28 -16.67
N GLY A 12 -10.73 17.19 -15.81
CA GLY A 12 -11.06 18.62 -15.87
C GLY A 12 -12.29 19.03 -15.05
N GLU A 13 -13.17 18.11 -14.64
CA GLU A 13 -14.39 18.42 -13.88
C GLU A 13 -14.18 18.36 -12.36
N SER A 14 -13.04 18.87 -11.87
CA SER A 14 -12.76 18.87 -10.42
C SER A 14 -13.52 19.96 -9.65
N SER A 15 -14.30 20.81 -10.34
CA SER A 15 -15.15 21.83 -9.73
C SER A 15 -16.19 21.24 -8.78
N VAL A 16 -16.67 20.02 -9.06
CA VAL A 16 -17.60 19.28 -8.20
C VAL A 16 -17.04 19.11 -6.78
N PHE A 17 -15.73 18.88 -6.65
CA PHE A 17 -15.10 18.79 -5.33
C PHE A 17 -15.03 20.14 -4.62
N ASN A 18 -14.91 21.25 -5.33
CA ASN A 18 -14.88 22.57 -4.69
C ASN A 18 -16.22 22.92 -4.02
N GLU A 19 -17.33 22.36 -4.52
CA GLU A 19 -18.67 22.58 -3.97
C GLU A 19 -19.04 21.56 -2.89
N LEU A 20 -18.65 20.29 -3.07
CA LEU A 20 -19.09 19.18 -2.22
C LEU A 20 -18.11 18.83 -1.09
N VAL A 21 -16.84 19.20 -1.19
CA VAL A 21 -15.85 18.90 -0.14
C VAL A 21 -16.14 19.79 1.07
N PRO A 22 -16.34 19.20 2.27
CA PRO A 22 -16.61 19.97 3.47
C PRO A 22 -15.50 20.97 3.81
N ALA A 23 -15.86 22.08 4.47
CA ALA A 23 -14.89 23.07 4.93
C ALA A 23 -13.77 22.43 5.79
N GLY A 24 -12.53 22.85 5.54
CA GLY A 24 -11.34 22.31 6.21
C GLY A 24 -10.88 20.95 5.68
N CYS A 25 -11.41 20.49 4.54
CA CYS A 25 -10.93 19.32 3.82
C CYS A 25 -10.23 19.71 2.50
N ALA A 26 -9.32 18.85 2.06
CA ALA A 26 -8.69 18.85 0.75
C ALA A 26 -8.96 17.51 0.06
N PHE A 27 -8.63 17.41 -1.23
CA PHE A 27 -8.87 16.20 -2.00
C PHE A 27 -7.75 15.89 -2.99
N ILE A 28 -7.69 14.63 -3.40
CA ILE A 28 -6.96 14.11 -4.56
C ILE A 28 -8.00 13.52 -5.50
N ASN A 29 -7.91 13.87 -6.79
CA ASN A 29 -8.76 13.31 -7.84
C ASN A 29 -7.87 12.63 -8.89
N VAL A 30 -8.14 11.35 -9.17
CA VAL A 30 -7.49 10.56 -10.22
C VAL A 30 -8.61 10.06 -11.15
N PRO A 31 -9.03 10.87 -12.14
CA PRO A 31 -10.13 10.51 -13.03
C PRO A 31 -9.70 9.46 -14.05
N ARG A 32 -10.65 8.64 -14.51
CA ARG A 32 -10.41 7.71 -15.63
C ARG A 32 -10.38 8.48 -16.95
N ALA A 33 -9.28 8.38 -17.70
CA ALA A 33 -9.04 9.23 -18.88
C ALA A 33 -9.93 8.95 -20.10
N ALA A 34 -10.28 7.69 -20.40
CA ALA A 34 -10.74 7.32 -21.75
C ALA A 34 -12.03 6.47 -21.82
N LYS A 35 -12.59 6.05 -20.69
CA LYS A 35 -13.80 5.19 -20.66
C LYS A 35 -14.78 5.69 -19.62
N ARG A 36 -16.06 5.39 -19.85
CA ARG A 36 -17.14 5.60 -18.87
C ARG A 36 -16.89 4.76 -17.61
N GLY A 37 -17.25 5.30 -16.45
CA GLY A 37 -17.09 4.67 -15.14
C GLY A 37 -15.66 4.70 -14.61
N GLY A 38 -15.45 4.27 -13.37
CA GLY A 38 -14.15 4.33 -12.69
C GLY A 38 -13.85 5.72 -12.14
N GLY A 39 -12.56 6.02 -11.98
CA GLY A 39 -12.07 7.19 -11.26
C GLY A 39 -11.92 6.90 -9.78
N LEU A 40 -10.88 7.49 -9.19
CA LEU A 40 -10.54 7.38 -7.78
C LEU A 40 -10.48 8.76 -7.15
N ALA A 41 -10.89 8.86 -5.89
CA ALA A 41 -10.72 10.07 -5.11
C ALA A 41 -10.30 9.78 -3.67
N ALA A 42 -9.56 10.71 -3.07
CA ALA A 42 -9.29 10.71 -1.65
C ALA A 42 -9.62 12.09 -1.08
N ILE A 43 -10.49 12.15 -0.07
CA ILE A 43 -10.90 13.38 0.63
C ILE A 43 -10.36 13.31 2.06
N TYR A 44 -9.72 14.37 2.53
CA TYR A 44 -9.01 14.34 3.81
C TYR A 44 -9.01 15.71 4.49
N LYS A 45 -8.80 15.72 5.80
CA LYS A 45 -8.67 16.99 6.54
C LYS A 45 -7.40 17.71 6.10
N ALA A 46 -7.51 19.01 5.81
CA ALA A 46 -6.43 19.82 5.25
C ALA A 46 -5.22 19.98 6.19
N ASN A 47 -5.37 19.68 7.48
CA ASN A 47 -4.27 19.65 8.45
C ASN A 47 -3.45 18.35 8.39
N LEU A 48 -3.89 17.32 7.65
CA LEU A 48 -3.11 16.11 7.42
C LEU A 48 -2.03 16.38 6.37
N LYS A 49 -0.79 16.00 6.68
CA LYS A 49 0.31 16.00 5.72
C LYS A 49 0.14 14.83 4.76
N ILE A 50 -0.41 15.12 3.58
CA ILE A 50 -0.58 14.16 2.50
C ILE A 50 0.24 14.59 1.28
N ARG A 51 0.95 13.64 0.68
CA ARG A 51 1.69 13.86 -0.57
C ARG A 51 1.23 12.84 -1.61
N GLN A 52 0.53 13.31 -2.64
CA GLN A 52 0.15 12.46 -3.77
C GLN A 52 1.41 12.04 -4.55
N LEU A 53 1.45 10.78 -4.96
CA LEU A 53 2.52 10.21 -5.77
C LEU A 53 2.01 9.89 -7.17
N GLN A 54 2.93 9.90 -8.13
CA GLN A 54 2.68 9.30 -9.43
C GLN A 54 3.02 7.79 -9.37
N PRO A 55 2.25 6.93 -10.04
CA PRO A 55 2.61 5.52 -10.19
C PRO A 55 4.01 5.35 -10.79
N TRP A 56 4.79 4.42 -10.25
CA TRP A 56 6.14 4.11 -10.78
C TRP A 56 6.08 3.32 -12.09
N THR A 57 5.01 2.57 -12.29
CA THR A 57 4.74 1.76 -13.48
C THR A 57 3.35 2.13 -14.01
N ALA A 58 3.20 2.07 -15.32
CA ALA A 58 1.88 2.16 -15.94
C ALA A 58 1.13 0.85 -15.70
N ASN A 59 -0.07 0.92 -15.14
CA ASN A 59 -0.93 -0.23 -14.92
C ASN A 59 -2.13 -0.12 -15.88
N THR A 60 -2.51 -1.23 -16.52
CA THR A 60 -3.65 -1.27 -17.45
C THR A 60 -4.82 -2.08 -16.91
N SER A 61 -4.56 -2.94 -15.93
CA SER A 61 -5.53 -3.87 -15.35
C SER A 61 -6.27 -3.34 -14.12
N PHE A 62 -5.78 -2.26 -13.49
CA PHE A 62 -6.42 -1.59 -12.36
C PHE A 62 -6.11 -0.09 -12.39
N GLU A 63 -6.98 0.69 -11.74
CA GLU A 63 -6.76 2.09 -11.44
C GLU A 63 -6.09 2.24 -10.07
N LEU A 64 -5.26 3.27 -9.94
CA LEU A 64 -4.42 3.47 -8.77
C LEU A 64 -4.33 4.94 -8.38
N CYS A 65 -4.61 5.23 -7.10
CA CYS A 65 -4.32 6.51 -6.47
C CYS A 65 -3.33 6.26 -5.32
N LEU A 66 -2.14 6.83 -5.42
CA LEU A 66 -1.08 6.71 -4.43
C LEU A 66 -0.88 8.01 -3.67
N PHE A 67 -0.78 7.92 -2.35
CA PHE A 67 -0.37 9.04 -1.53
C PHE A 67 0.31 8.59 -0.25
N GLU A 68 1.22 9.42 0.25
CA GLU A 68 1.84 9.24 1.56
C GLU A 68 1.07 9.99 2.64
N LEU A 69 1.01 9.40 3.83
CA LEU A 69 0.43 9.97 5.01
C LEU A 69 1.47 9.98 6.15
N GLY A 70 1.77 11.16 6.70
CA GLY A 70 2.71 11.29 7.81
C GLY A 70 4.19 11.44 7.43
N HIS A 71 5.06 11.57 8.45
CA HIS A 71 6.51 11.79 8.34
C HIS A 71 7.16 11.58 9.73
N PRO A 72 8.44 11.12 9.87
CA PRO A 72 9.44 10.82 8.84
C PRO A 72 9.34 9.45 8.18
N GLN A 73 8.61 8.52 8.78
CA GLN A 73 8.27 7.23 8.18
C GLN A 73 6.84 7.36 7.66
N PRO A 74 6.65 7.69 6.36
CA PRO A 74 5.31 7.84 5.80
C PRO A 74 4.64 6.47 5.66
N LEU A 75 3.34 6.44 5.95
CA LEU A 75 2.48 5.34 5.55
C LEU A 75 2.10 5.52 4.07
N LEU A 76 2.44 4.56 3.22
CA LEU A 76 1.99 4.56 1.83
C LEU A 76 0.53 4.07 1.75
N CYS A 77 -0.37 4.90 1.26
CA CYS A 77 -1.74 4.51 0.96
C CYS A 77 -1.89 4.32 -0.55
N ALA A 78 -2.44 3.17 -0.95
CA ALA A 78 -2.82 2.88 -2.31
C ALA A 78 -4.32 2.57 -2.37
N VAL A 79 -5.08 3.45 -3.04
CA VAL A 79 -6.48 3.18 -3.38
C VAL A 79 -6.49 2.51 -4.74
N VAL A 80 -7.04 1.31 -4.78
CA VAL A 80 -7.08 0.43 -5.94
C VAL A 80 -8.53 0.26 -6.37
N TYR A 81 -8.77 0.38 -7.66
CA TYR A 81 -10.02 -0.09 -8.26
C TYR A 81 -9.69 -0.99 -9.44
N ARG A 82 -10.02 -2.28 -9.32
CA ARG A 82 -9.89 -3.23 -10.43
C ARG A 82 -11.25 -3.37 -11.11
N PRO A 83 -11.38 -3.07 -12.41
CA PRO A 83 -12.64 -3.30 -13.13
C PRO A 83 -13.11 -4.76 -13.01
N PRO A 84 -14.43 -5.03 -12.99
CA PRO A 84 -14.97 -6.37 -12.75
C PRO A 84 -14.66 -7.39 -13.86
N ARG A 85 -14.36 -6.91 -15.08
CA ARG A 85 -14.02 -7.79 -16.21
C ARG A 85 -12.70 -8.49 -15.94
N TYR A 86 -12.65 -9.78 -16.25
CA TYR A 86 -11.42 -10.56 -16.16
C TYR A 86 -10.31 -9.91 -17.00
N ASN A 87 -9.16 -9.74 -16.37
CA ASN A 87 -7.92 -9.31 -17.00
C ASN A 87 -6.82 -10.28 -16.57
N LYS A 88 -6.19 -10.94 -17.54
CA LYS A 88 -5.12 -11.94 -17.32
C LYS A 88 -3.83 -11.31 -16.77
N ASP A 89 -3.60 -10.02 -17.06
CA ASP A 89 -2.36 -9.32 -16.72
C ASP A 89 -2.42 -8.76 -15.28
N PHE A 90 -3.60 -8.80 -14.63
CA PHE A 90 -3.80 -8.21 -13.30
C PHE A 90 -2.82 -8.70 -12.24
N LEU A 91 -2.69 -10.02 -12.04
CA LEU A 91 -1.82 -10.54 -10.99
C LEU A 91 -0.35 -10.19 -11.24
N GLN A 92 0.08 -10.20 -12.50
CA GLN A 92 1.43 -9.82 -12.87
C GLN A 92 1.68 -8.35 -12.59
N GLU A 93 0.87 -7.44 -13.16
CA GLU A 93 1.01 -5.98 -12.93
C GLU A 93 0.93 -5.64 -11.44
N PHE A 94 0.00 -6.28 -10.71
CA PHE A 94 -0.14 -6.04 -9.27
C PHE A 94 1.07 -6.54 -8.48
N SER A 95 1.67 -7.68 -8.84
CA SER A 95 2.88 -8.19 -8.19
C SER A 95 4.09 -7.27 -8.41
N GLU A 96 4.25 -6.71 -9.61
CA GLU A 96 5.30 -5.76 -9.94
C GLU A 96 5.12 -4.42 -9.19
N PHE A 97 3.86 -3.99 -9.06
CA PHE A 97 3.48 -2.85 -8.22
C PHE A 97 3.84 -3.09 -6.75
N LEU A 98 3.46 -4.23 -6.17
CA LEU A 98 3.77 -4.57 -4.77
C LEU A 98 5.28 -4.65 -4.53
N ALA A 99 6.04 -5.26 -5.45
CA ALA A 99 7.50 -5.30 -5.39
C ALA A 99 8.12 -3.89 -5.40
N SER A 100 7.59 -3.00 -6.23
CA SER A 100 8.04 -1.60 -6.27
C SER A 100 7.76 -0.86 -4.96
N CYS A 101 6.62 -1.13 -4.32
CA CYS A 101 6.27 -0.55 -3.03
C CYS A 101 7.16 -1.09 -1.91
N ALA A 102 7.35 -2.41 -1.84
CA ALA A 102 8.17 -3.07 -0.83
C ALA A 102 9.63 -2.61 -0.86
N ALA A 103 10.15 -2.19 -2.02
CA ALA A 103 11.49 -1.63 -2.13
C ALA A 103 11.63 -0.21 -1.55
N ARG A 104 10.52 0.46 -1.21
CA ARG A 104 10.48 1.89 -0.85
C ARG A 104 9.82 2.18 0.49
N TYR A 105 8.93 1.30 0.95
CA TYR A 105 8.10 1.54 2.13
C TYR A 105 8.02 0.29 3.01
N ASP A 106 8.20 0.50 4.31
CA ASP A 106 8.00 -0.52 5.34
C ASP A 106 6.53 -0.58 5.82
N GLN A 107 5.75 0.47 5.55
CA GLN A 107 4.36 0.61 5.99
C GLN A 107 3.46 0.93 4.79
N MET A 108 2.43 0.11 4.58
CA MET A 108 1.50 0.28 3.47
C MET A 108 0.07 -0.11 3.83
N LEU A 109 -0.89 0.65 3.31
CA LEU A 109 -2.32 0.31 3.25
C LEU A 109 -2.77 0.22 1.80
N LEU A 110 -3.33 -0.94 1.43
CA LEU A 110 -4.08 -1.11 0.18
C LEU A 110 -5.57 -1.08 0.51
N LEU A 111 -6.31 -0.25 -0.21
CA LEU A 111 -7.72 0.03 0.04
C LEU A 111 -8.48 0.01 -1.29
N GLY A 112 -9.76 -0.36 -1.25
CA GLY A 112 -10.68 -0.14 -2.37
C GLY A 112 -11.31 -1.42 -2.90
N ASP A 113 -11.98 -1.30 -4.04
CA ASP A 113 -12.74 -2.35 -4.69
C ASP A 113 -11.86 -3.15 -5.65
N PHE A 114 -11.55 -4.38 -5.25
CA PHE A 114 -10.73 -5.29 -6.04
C PHE A 114 -11.58 -6.08 -7.05
N ASN A 115 -12.91 -6.08 -6.95
CA ASN A 115 -13.79 -6.95 -7.74
C ASN A 115 -13.34 -8.43 -7.76
N ILE A 116 -12.68 -8.87 -6.68
CA ILE A 116 -12.27 -10.26 -6.46
C ILE A 116 -13.12 -10.77 -5.31
N HIS A 117 -13.84 -11.86 -5.55
CA HIS A 117 -14.72 -12.46 -4.56
C HIS A 117 -13.90 -13.28 -3.55
N VAL A 118 -13.18 -12.60 -2.65
CA VAL A 118 -12.21 -13.26 -1.74
C VAL A 118 -12.88 -14.26 -0.79
N CYS A 119 -14.19 -14.12 -0.56
CA CYS A 119 -15.02 -15.07 0.18
C CYS A 119 -15.33 -16.38 -0.57
N CYS A 120 -14.94 -16.50 -1.84
CA CYS A 120 -15.27 -17.63 -2.72
C CYS A 120 -14.00 -18.36 -3.20
N ALA A 121 -13.38 -19.18 -2.33
CA ALA A 121 -12.11 -19.84 -2.61
C ALA A 121 -12.10 -20.72 -3.89
N GLY A 122 -13.26 -21.21 -4.34
CA GLY A 122 -13.38 -21.99 -5.59
C GLY A 122 -13.41 -21.15 -6.87
N LYS A 123 -13.45 -19.81 -6.78
CA LYS A 123 -13.43 -18.95 -7.99
C LYS A 123 -12.01 -18.80 -8.53
N PRO A 124 -11.86 -18.67 -9.86
CA PRO A 124 -10.57 -18.38 -10.48
C PRO A 124 -9.91 -17.14 -9.88
N MET A 125 -8.57 -17.10 -9.86
CA MET A 125 -7.74 -15.98 -9.37
C MET A 125 -7.75 -15.76 -7.84
N VAL A 126 -8.75 -16.26 -7.09
CA VAL A 126 -8.85 -15.99 -5.64
C VAL A 126 -7.66 -16.58 -4.86
N SER A 127 -7.31 -17.84 -5.11
CA SER A 127 -6.15 -18.48 -4.46
C SER A 127 -4.85 -17.75 -4.78
N ASP A 128 -4.66 -17.39 -6.03
CA ASP A 128 -3.43 -16.76 -6.51
C ASP A 128 -3.28 -15.34 -5.97
N PHE A 129 -4.38 -14.59 -5.90
CA PHE A 129 -4.41 -13.27 -5.26
C PHE A 129 -4.09 -13.36 -3.77
N ILE A 130 -4.72 -14.29 -3.04
CA ILE A 130 -4.44 -14.49 -1.60
C ILE A 130 -2.97 -14.89 -1.39
N ASN A 131 -2.45 -15.81 -2.20
CA ASN A 131 -1.06 -16.24 -2.14
C ASN A 131 -0.09 -15.07 -2.41
N LEU A 132 -0.40 -14.22 -3.38
CA LEU A 132 0.36 -13.00 -3.67
C LEU A 132 0.33 -12.05 -2.47
N MET A 133 -0.83 -11.79 -1.86
CA MET A 133 -0.89 -10.92 -0.70
C MET A 133 -0.08 -11.48 0.48
N ASN A 134 -0.17 -12.80 0.70
CA ASN A 134 0.58 -13.50 1.74
C ASN A 134 2.10 -13.47 1.49
N SER A 135 2.55 -13.59 0.23
CA SER A 135 3.99 -13.54 -0.09
C SER A 135 4.62 -12.18 0.22
N PHE A 136 3.82 -11.11 0.20
CA PHE A 136 4.22 -9.77 0.63
C PHE A 136 3.86 -9.46 2.10
N SER A 137 3.45 -10.46 2.88
CA SER A 137 3.10 -10.32 4.30
C SER A 137 1.96 -9.34 4.60
N PHE A 138 1.05 -9.12 3.64
CA PHE A 138 -0.15 -8.31 3.89
C PHE A 138 -1.17 -9.05 4.74
N THR A 139 -1.80 -8.34 5.66
CA THR A 139 -2.94 -8.82 6.43
C THR A 139 -4.23 -8.21 5.88
N GLN A 140 -5.22 -9.05 5.55
CA GLN A 140 -6.55 -8.64 5.09
C GLN A 140 -7.51 -8.55 6.30
N TRP A 141 -8.13 -7.38 6.52
CA TRP A 141 -8.92 -7.10 7.74
C TRP A 141 -10.44 -7.21 7.61
N VAL A 142 -10.97 -7.18 6.40
CA VAL A 142 -12.40 -7.20 6.10
C VAL A 142 -12.94 -8.63 6.23
N ASN A 143 -13.77 -8.87 7.23
CA ASN A 143 -14.39 -10.16 7.46
C ASN A 143 -15.93 -10.05 7.39
N GLY A 144 -16.45 -9.81 6.19
CA GLY A 144 -17.88 -9.68 5.95
C GLY A 144 -18.22 -9.21 4.54
N PRO A 145 -19.52 -9.26 4.16
CA PRO A 145 -19.97 -8.81 2.86
C PRO A 145 -19.83 -7.29 2.73
N THR A 146 -19.24 -6.84 1.63
CA THR A 146 -19.06 -5.41 1.30
C THR A 146 -19.94 -4.97 0.15
N GLN A 147 -20.64 -5.90 -0.49
CA GLN A 147 -21.52 -5.65 -1.61
C GLN A 147 -22.89 -6.30 -1.35
N GLU A 148 -23.97 -5.70 -1.87
CA GLU A 148 -25.36 -6.11 -1.61
C GLU A 148 -25.66 -7.58 -1.90
N CYS A 149 -24.97 -8.21 -2.87
CA CYS A 149 -25.14 -9.63 -3.17
C CYS A 149 -24.43 -10.57 -2.17
N GLY A 150 -23.87 -10.03 -1.08
CA GLY A 150 -23.26 -10.82 -0.01
C GLY A 150 -21.80 -11.21 -0.26
N HIS A 151 -21.12 -10.54 -1.20
CA HIS A 151 -19.71 -10.80 -1.50
C HIS A 151 -18.78 -9.79 -0.84
N THR A 152 -17.55 -10.22 -0.56
CA THR A 152 -16.45 -9.36 -0.10
C THR A 152 -15.60 -9.01 -1.32
N LEU A 153 -15.70 -7.76 -1.78
CA LEU A 153 -14.97 -7.24 -2.94
C LEU A 153 -14.04 -6.07 -2.55
N ASP A 154 -14.44 -5.32 -1.54
CA ASP A 154 -13.71 -4.17 -1.00
C ASP A 154 -12.78 -4.64 0.11
N LEU A 155 -11.49 -4.33 -0.01
CA LEU A 155 -10.46 -4.86 0.88
C LEU A 155 -9.73 -3.75 1.63
N VAL A 156 -9.29 -4.09 2.83
CA VAL A 156 -8.33 -3.33 3.63
C VAL A 156 -7.17 -4.26 3.92
N LEU A 157 -6.05 -4.04 3.24
CA LEU A 157 -4.83 -4.85 3.39
C LEU A 157 -3.73 -3.98 3.99
N SER A 158 -3.11 -4.45 5.07
CA SER A 158 -2.04 -3.71 5.76
C SER A 158 -0.71 -4.45 5.71
N LEU A 159 0.37 -3.70 5.55
CA LEU A 159 1.75 -4.12 5.80
C LEU A 159 2.38 -3.13 6.77
N GLY A 160 3.01 -3.61 7.84
CA GLY A 160 3.79 -2.79 8.78
C GLY A 160 3.02 -1.69 9.55
N CYS A 161 1.70 -1.61 9.43
CA CYS A 161 0.86 -0.60 10.07
C CYS A 161 -0.33 -1.23 10.81
N SER A 162 -0.87 -0.50 11.79
CA SER A 162 -2.02 -0.97 12.57
C SER A 162 -3.34 -0.62 11.88
N VAL A 163 -4.26 -1.58 11.91
CA VAL A 163 -5.68 -1.38 11.57
C VAL A 163 -6.49 -1.86 12.77
N SER A 164 -7.48 -1.06 13.18
CA SER A 164 -8.33 -1.35 14.33
C SER A 164 -9.73 -0.78 14.12
N ASN A 165 -10.70 -1.18 14.96
CA ASN A 165 -12.08 -0.69 14.92
C ASN A 165 -12.73 -0.79 13.52
N LEU A 166 -12.39 -1.85 12.77
CA LEU A 166 -12.96 -2.06 11.44
C LEU A 166 -14.46 -2.37 11.55
N ARG A 167 -15.27 -1.63 10.80
CA ARG A 167 -16.71 -1.82 10.66
C ARG A 167 -17.13 -1.66 9.22
N ILE A 168 -18.09 -2.49 8.82
CA ILE A 168 -18.78 -2.39 7.54
C ILE A 168 -20.14 -1.78 7.83
N ASN A 169 -20.42 -0.63 7.24
CA ASN A 169 -21.67 0.09 7.44
C ASN A 169 -22.55 -0.02 6.19
N ASP A 170 -23.87 0.05 6.37
CA ASP A 170 -24.78 0.16 5.24
C ASP A 170 -24.74 1.57 4.63
N ALA A 171 -24.92 1.65 3.31
CA ALA A 171 -25.10 2.89 2.58
C ALA A 171 -26.36 2.79 1.71
N VAL A 172 -27.06 3.90 1.53
CA VAL A 172 -28.30 3.97 0.71
C VAL A 172 -28.05 4.49 -0.71
N PHE A 173 -26.80 4.82 -1.03
CA PHE A 173 -26.40 5.49 -2.27
C PHE A 173 -25.45 4.65 -3.13
N SER A 174 -25.15 3.42 -2.72
CA SER A 174 -24.29 2.48 -3.43
C SER A 174 -24.69 1.05 -3.07
N ASP A 175 -24.51 0.13 -4.00
CA ASP A 175 -24.59 -1.32 -3.76
C ASP A 175 -23.36 -1.86 -3.01
N HIS A 176 -22.35 -1.02 -2.79
CA HIS A 176 -21.22 -1.28 -1.91
C HIS A 176 -21.40 -0.61 -0.54
N ARG A 177 -20.84 -1.26 0.47
CA ARG A 177 -20.90 -0.89 1.88
C ARG A 177 -19.61 -0.19 2.29
N PRO A 178 -19.65 1.04 2.83
CA PRO A 178 -18.46 1.72 3.30
C PRO A 178 -17.77 0.98 4.44
N ILE A 179 -16.45 0.87 4.33
CA ILE A 179 -15.58 0.29 5.36
C ILE A 179 -14.91 1.43 6.13
N LEU A 180 -15.11 1.45 7.44
CA LEU A 180 -14.50 2.41 8.34
C LEU A 180 -13.55 1.68 9.27
N PHE A 181 -12.37 2.24 9.51
CA PHE A 181 -11.37 1.68 10.41
C PHE A 181 -10.44 2.80 10.89
N ASP A 182 -9.71 2.53 11.96
CA ASP A 182 -8.69 3.40 12.53
C ASP A 182 -7.30 2.87 12.20
N THR A 183 -6.39 3.76 11.85
CA THR A 183 -4.97 3.45 11.63
C THR A 183 -4.08 4.51 12.27
N THR A 184 -2.90 4.09 12.73
CA THR A 184 -1.94 5.02 13.36
C THR A 184 -0.98 5.57 12.32
N VAL A 185 -0.82 6.89 12.32
CA VAL A 185 0.11 7.58 11.44
C VAL A 185 1.20 8.22 12.30
N CYS A 186 2.45 7.89 12.03
CA CYS A 186 3.58 8.62 12.58
C CYS A 186 3.58 10.04 12.00
N SER A 187 3.15 11.02 12.78
CA SER A 187 3.26 12.43 12.42
C SER A 187 4.09 13.16 13.47
N SER A 188 5.37 13.40 13.16
CA SER A 188 6.14 14.35 13.96
C SER A 188 5.66 15.77 13.63
N LEU A 189 4.92 16.39 14.53
CA LEU A 189 4.88 17.86 14.64
C LEU A 189 6.14 18.39 15.35
N ALA A 190 7.00 17.52 15.86
CA ALA A 190 8.27 17.88 16.45
C ALA A 190 9.27 18.33 15.36
N THR A 191 9.88 19.49 15.57
CA THR A 191 11.07 19.93 14.85
C THR A 191 12.09 18.78 14.79
N PRO A 192 12.73 18.54 13.64
CA PRO A 192 13.71 17.48 13.54
C PRO A 192 14.87 17.80 14.48
N VAL A 193 14.94 17.10 15.61
CA VAL A 193 16.21 16.93 16.30
C VAL A 193 17.03 16.07 15.35
N VAL A 194 17.95 16.71 14.64
CA VAL A 194 18.91 16.05 13.76
C VAL A 194 19.54 14.93 14.59
N PRO A 195 19.33 13.64 14.25
CA PRO A 195 20.09 12.59 14.91
C PRO A 195 21.53 12.85 14.51
N THR A 196 22.41 13.02 15.49
CA THR A 196 23.84 13.10 15.27
C THR A 196 24.26 11.78 14.61
N ARG A 197 24.35 11.78 13.28
CA ARG A 197 24.90 10.64 12.54
C ARG A 197 26.38 10.61 12.88
N TYR A 198 26.77 9.72 13.78
CA TYR A 198 28.17 9.31 13.89
C TYR A 198 28.52 8.51 12.63
N GLY A 199 28.93 9.21 11.58
CA GLY A 199 29.59 8.59 10.45
C GLY A 199 30.96 8.12 10.90
N ARG A 200 31.22 6.81 10.81
CA ARG A 200 32.61 6.31 10.89
C ARG A 200 33.28 6.70 9.57
N PRO A 201 34.33 7.53 9.56
CA PRO A 201 35.03 7.83 8.31
C PRO A 201 35.65 6.54 7.79
N MET A 202 35.20 6.07 6.62
CA MET A 202 35.93 5.04 5.88
C MET A 202 37.21 5.69 5.37
N ASN A 203 38.31 5.41 6.05
CA ASN A 203 39.65 5.78 5.59
C ASN A 203 40.38 4.52 5.10
N THR A 204 41.54 4.71 4.50
CA THR A 204 42.37 3.62 3.95
C THR A 204 42.76 2.56 4.99
N ASP A 205 42.79 2.92 6.27
CA ASP A 205 43.05 1.99 7.38
C ASP A 205 41.84 1.06 7.67
N THR A 206 40.62 1.52 7.36
CA THR A 206 39.39 0.75 7.59
C THR A 206 39.29 -0.47 6.67
N ALA A 207 39.69 -0.31 5.41
CA ALA A 207 39.73 -1.42 4.45
C ALA A 207 40.80 -2.47 4.84
N GLY A 208 41.97 -2.01 5.30
CA GLY A 208 43.03 -2.90 5.78
C GLY A 208 42.59 -3.75 6.97
N ARG A 209 41.95 -3.13 7.97
CA ARG A 209 41.43 -3.85 9.15
C ARG A 209 40.31 -4.83 8.80
N PHE A 210 39.42 -4.48 7.87
CA PHE A 210 38.38 -5.38 7.40
C PHE A 210 38.97 -6.61 6.71
N SER A 211 39.91 -6.43 5.79
CA SER A 211 40.59 -7.53 5.11
C SER A 211 41.35 -8.44 6.07
N LEU A 212 41.93 -7.87 7.14
CA LEU A 212 42.65 -8.63 8.17
C LEU A 212 41.71 -9.49 9.02
N LEU A 213 40.58 -8.93 9.45
CA LEU A 213 39.54 -9.66 10.19
C LEU A 213 38.85 -10.72 9.33
N PHE A 214 38.60 -10.42 8.05
CA PHE A 214 38.01 -11.36 7.11
C PHE A 214 38.96 -12.53 6.81
N GLY A 215 40.25 -12.25 6.66
CA GLY A 215 41.29 -13.27 6.51
C GLY A 215 41.46 -14.15 7.74
N GLN A 216 41.40 -13.58 8.95
CA GLN A 216 41.42 -14.34 10.20
C GLN A 216 40.22 -15.28 10.34
N ALA A 217 39.01 -14.80 10.00
CA ALA A 217 37.80 -15.63 10.03
C ALA A 217 37.87 -16.80 9.02
N ALA A 218 38.56 -16.63 7.89
CA ALA A 218 38.76 -17.69 6.91
C ALA A 218 39.80 -18.74 7.38
N LEU A 219 40.79 -18.35 8.19
CA LEU A 219 41.76 -19.27 8.78
C LEU A 219 41.15 -20.10 9.91
N ASP A 220 40.31 -19.51 10.77
CA ASP A 220 39.58 -20.23 11.83
C ASP A 220 38.62 -21.30 11.27
N LEU A 221 38.11 -21.10 10.04
CA LEU A 221 37.27 -22.09 9.34
C LEU A 221 38.08 -23.26 8.76
N SER A 222 39.38 -23.09 8.52
CA SER A 222 40.25 -24.16 8.01
C SER A 222 40.73 -25.11 9.11
N ASP A 223 40.81 -24.65 10.36
CA ASP A 223 41.17 -25.47 11.53
C ASP A 223 40.03 -26.41 12.01
N TRP A 224 38.81 -26.21 11.52
CA TRP A 224 37.67 -27.10 11.82
C TRP A 224 37.59 -28.35 10.91
N SER A 225 38.34 -28.37 9.80
CA SER A 225 38.33 -29.49 8.84
C SER A 225 39.32 -30.62 9.16
N SER A 226 40.04 -30.54 10.28
CA SER A 226 41.09 -31.50 10.69
C SER A 226 40.77 -32.29 11.96
N LEU A 227 39.51 -32.30 12.44
CA LEU A 227 39.08 -33.07 13.62
C LEU A 227 38.06 -34.19 13.33
N ASP A 228 37.92 -34.65 12.09
CA ASP A 228 37.30 -35.96 11.79
C ASP A 228 38.41 -37.00 11.56
N GLY A 229 38.90 -37.55 12.66
CA GLY A 229 39.97 -38.54 12.66
C GLY A 229 40.09 -39.29 13.99
N LEU A 230 39.01 -39.96 14.40
CA LEU A 230 38.98 -41.25 15.15
C LEU A 230 37.53 -41.73 15.33
#